data_AF-A0A8B3RG07-F1
#
_entry.id   AF-A0A8B3RG07-F1
#
_cell.length_a   1.000
_cell.length_b   1.000
_cell.length_c   1.000
_cell.angle_alpha   90.00
_cell.angle_beta   90.00
_cell.angle_gamma   90.00
#
_symmetry.space_group_name_H-M   'P 1'
#
loop_
_entity.id
_entity.type
_entity.pdbx_description
1 polymer ?
#
loop_
_entity_poly.entity_id
_entity_poly.type
_entity_poly.pdbx_seq_one_letter_code
_entity_poly.pdbx_strand_id
1 'polypeptide(L)'
;MFVLYGEQYAQILEQFGEACGMGADEVANETAEVRKTIAEVREATLTAGWDGAWFRRAYDANGNPVGTNEDSEGKIYIEPQGMCVMAGIGVDDGKAAKALESTKELLTCRWGTAILAPAYSTYRIELGEISSYPRGYKENGGIFCHNNPWISIANAKINNNDEAFKVYKRTCPAYTEEYSEIHRTEPYVYCQMVAGLEAPTPGEGKNSWLTGTAAWTFVDVSLHLLGVQPTFDGLKIEPHLPPNFGELHIERTWRGTRYIIDVTRTGEQSLTVDGQPVSGTVVPTAATGTEEVHVALTI
;
A
#
# COMPACT_ATOMS: atom_id res chain seq x y z
N MET A 1 -4.22 -9.76 -2.14
CA MET A 1 -5.40 -9.24 -2.86
C MET A 1 -6.68 -9.91 -2.42
N PHE A 2 -6.80 -11.25 -2.49
CA PHE A 2 -8.02 -11.97 -2.09
C PHE A 2 -8.54 -11.58 -0.70
N VAL A 3 -7.69 -11.65 0.34
CA VAL A 3 -8.05 -11.28 1.71
C VAL A 3 -8.51 -9.82 1.83
N LEU A 4 -7.81 -8.89 1.16
CA LEU A 4 -8.13 -7.46 1.21
C LEU A 4 -9.49 -7.15 0.56
N TYR A 5 -9.66 -7.56 -0.69
CA TYR A 5 -10.85 -7.22 -1.46
C TYR A 5 -12.04 -8.13 -1.16
N GLY A 6 -11.80 -9.35 -0.67
CA GLY A 6 -12.84 -10.20 -0.11
C GLY A 6 -13.51 -9.57 1.09
N GLU A 7 -12.74 -8.92 1.98
CA GLU A 7 -13.33 -8.22 3.13
C GLU A 7 -14.15 -7.00 2.68
N GLN A 8 -13.66 -6.24 1.69
CA GLN A 8 -14.45 -5.15 1.11
C GLN A 8 -15.73 -5.64 0.45
N TYR A 9 -15.69 -6.81 -0.21
CA TYR A 9 -16.87 -7.43 -0.79
C TYR A 9 -17.88 -7.84 0.29
N ALA A 10 -17.42 -8.48 1.37
CA ALA A 10 -18.27 -8.83 2.51
C ALA A 10 -18.97 -7.59 3.10
N GLN A 11 -18.24 -6.47 3.25
CA GLN A 11 -18.84 -5.22 3.73
C GLN A 11 -19.88 -4.64 2.75
N ILE A 12 -19.66 -4.75 1.44
CA ILE A 12 -20.63 -4.33 0.43
C ILE A 12 -21.91 -5.17 0.52
N LEU A 13 -21.78 -6.50 0.70
CA LEU A 13 -22.91 -7.40 0.89
C LEU A 13 -23.74 -6.99 2.11
N GLU A 14 -23.08 -6.76 3.25
CA GLU A 14 -23.75 -6.33 4.48
C GLU A 14 -24.44 -4.98 4.34
N GLN A 15 -23.80 -4.02 3.65
CA GLN A 15 -24.30 -2.66 3.54
C GLN A 15 -25.41 -2.50 2.48
N PHE A 16 -25.31 -3.24 1.38
CA PHE A 16 -26.12 -3.00 0.18
C PHE A 16 -26.82 -4.23 -0.39
N GLY A 17 -26.53 -5.44 0.09
CA GLY A 17 -27.05 -6.69 -0.48
C GLY A 17 -28.58 -6.71 -0.55
N GLU A 18 -29.27 -6.38 0.54
CA GLU A 18 -30.75 -6.32 0.57
C GLU A 18 -31.29 -5.22 -0.36
N ALA A 19 -30.66 -4.05 -0.38
CA ALA A 19 -31.04 -2.94 -1.27
C ALA A 19 -30.85 -3.30 -2.76
N CYS A 20 -29.95 -4.25 -3.06
CA CYS A 20 -29.71 -4.81 -4.37
C CYS A 20 -30.60 -6.03 -4.69
N GLY A 21 -31.53 -6.40 -3.80
CA GLY A 21 -32.53 -7.43 -4.04
C GLY A 21 -32.18 -8.83 -3.51
N MET A 22 -31.10 -8.98 -2.73
CA MET A 22 -30.79 -10.23 -2.03
C MET A 22 -31.71 -10.42 -0.82
N GLY A 23 -32.00 -11.67 -0.47
CA GLY A 23 -32.66 -11.98 0.80
C GLY A 23 -31.71 -11.77 2.00
N ALA A 24 -32.23 -11.41 3.18
CA ALA A 24 -31.39 -11.25 4.38
C ALA A 24 -30.57 -12.53 4.71
N ASP A 25 -31.19 -13.71 4.57
CA ASP A 25 -30.50 -15.00 4.77
C ASP A 25 -29.43 -15.24 3.68
N GLU A 26 -29.66 -14.77 2.46
CA GLU A 26 -28.70 -14.88 1.36
C GLU A 26 -27.47 -14.02 1.62
N VAL A 27 -27.67 -12.75 2.02
CA VAL A 27 -26.60 -11.83 2.42
C VAL A 27 -25.78 -12.42 3.57
N ALA A 28 -26.45 -12.93 4.61
CA ALA A 28 -25.79 -13.52 5.77
C ALA A 28 -24.95 -14.76 5.39
N ASN A 29 -25.50 -15.65 4.57
CA ASN A 29 -24.82 -16.87 4.13
C ASN A 29 -23.61 -16.55 3.24
N GLU A 30 -23.77 -15.66 2.26
CA GLU A 30 -22.68 -15.32 1.34
C GLU A 30 -21.55 -14.60 2.08
N THR A 31 -21.88 -13.65 2.96
CA THR A 31 -20.90 -12.95 3.80
C THR A 31 -20.12 -13.92 4.68
N ALA A 32 -20.80 -14.91 5.28
CA ALA A 32 -20.17 -15.92 6.11
C ALA A 32 -19.20 -16.82 5.31
N GLU A 33 -19.60 -17.29 4.13
CA GLU A 33 -18.73 -18.11 3.26
C GLU A 33 -17.52 -17.32 2.73
N VAL A 34 -17.72 -16.04 2.38
CA VAL A 34 -16.61 -15.14 2.00
C VAL A 34 -15.62 -15.01 3.15
N ARG A 35 -16.08 -14.69 4.37
CA ARG A 35 -15.20 -14.52 5.54
C ARG A 35 -14.52 -15.81 5.99
N LYS A 36 -15.19 -16.94 5.86
CA LYS A 36 -14.58 -18.27 6.06
C LYS A 36 -13.42 -18.49 5.08
N THR A 37 -13.64 -18.25 3.79
CA THR A 37 -12.60 -18.40 2.77
C THR A 37 -11.45 -17.41 2.99
N ILE A 38 -11.74 -16.18 3.43
CA ILE A 38 -10.73 -15.19 3.82
C ILE A 38 -9.85 -15.73 4.96
N ALA A 39 -10.45 -16.35 5.98
CA ALA A 39 -9.72 -16.93 7.10
C ALA A 39 -8.79 -18.06 6.63
N GLU A 40 -9.28 -18.97 5.78
CA GLU A 40 -8.48 -20.06 5.20
C GLU A 40 -7.28 -19.53 4.39
N VAL A 41 -7.49 -18.52 3.54
CA VAL A 41 -6.41 -17.91 2.75
C VAL A 41 -5.43 -17.15 3.64
N ARG A 42 -5.90 -16.48 4.70
CA ARG A 42 -5.04 -15.81 5.68
C ARG A 42 -4.17 -16.83 6.42
N GLU A 43 -4.72 -17.95 6.86
CA GLU A 43 -3.98 -19.03 7.51
C GLU A 43 -2.94 -19.64 6.56
N ALA A 44 -3.32 -19.94 5.32
CA ALA A 44 -2.39 -20.43 4.30
C ALA A 44 -1.23 -19.45 4.04
N THR A 45 -1.52 -18.14 4.03
CA THR A 45 -0.50 -17.10 3.85
C THR A 45 0.45 -17.01 5.05
N LEU A 46 -0.05 -17.18 6.28
CA LEU A 46 0.75 -17.12 7.52
C LEU A 46 1.56 -18.41 7.78
N THR A 47 1.23 -19.50 7.10
CA THR A 47 1.88 -20.81 7.24
C THR A 47 2.67 -21.13 5.98
N ALA A 48 2.05 -21.72 4.96
CA ALA A 48 2.69 -22.08 3.70
C ALA A 48 3.27 -20.86 2.95
N GLY A 49 2.64 -19.69 3.09
CA GLY A 49 3.09 -18.43 2.51
C GLY A 49 4.17 -17.70 3.31
N TRP A 50 4.62 -18.20 4.46
CA TRP A 50 5.62 -17.55 5.30
C TRP A 50 6.97 -18.24 5.22
N ASP A 51 8.03 -17.45 5.00
CA ASP A 51 9.39 -17.97 4.82
C ASP A 51 10.28 -17.82 6.06
N GLY A 52 9.73 -17.34 7.18
CA GLY A 52 10.45 -17.12 8.43
C GLY A 52 10.73 -15.64 8.72
N ALA A 53 11.00 -14.84 7.69
CA ALA A 53 11.22 -13.39 7.82
C ALA A 53 10.38 -12.52 6.86
N TRP A 54 9.86 -13.09 5.78
CA TRP A 54 8.99 -12.43 4.81
C TRP A 54 7.97 -13.41 4.22
N PHE A 55 6.98 -12.89 3.48
CA PHE A 55 6.03 -13.70 2.76
C PHE A 55 6.64 -14.22 1.45
N ARG A 56 6.45 -15.51 1.14
CA ARG A 56 6.89 -16.13 -0.12
C ARG A 56 6.20 -15.49 -1.31
N ARG A 57 6.85 -15.57 -2.47
CA ARG A 57 6.32 -15.01 -3.71
C ARG A 57 5.29 -15.91 -4.38
N ALA A 58 5.56 -17.20 -4.43
CA ALA A 58 4.74 -18.19 -5.10
C ALA A 58 5.20 -19.61 -4.74
N TYR A 59 4.51 -20.59 -5.33
CA TYR A 59 5.01 -21.93 -5.59
C TYR A 59 5.04 -22.14 -7.11
N ASP A 60 6.11 -22.76 -7.63
CA ASP A 60 6.25 -23.04 -9.06
C ASP A 60 5.33 -24.20 -9.51
N ALA A 61 5.37 -24.55 -10.80
CA ALA A 61 4.55 -25.62 -11.36
C ALA A 61 4.81 -27.02 -10.76
N ASN A 62 5.96 -27.22 -10.10
CA ASN A 62 6.33 -28.46 -9.42
C ASN A 62 6.04 -28.40 -7.92
N GLY A 63 5.54 -27.27 -7.40
CA GLY A 63 5.29 -27.06 -5.98
C GLY A 63 6.53 -26.67 -5.18
N ASN A 64 7.62 -26.23 -5.82
CA ASN A 64 8.76 -25.66 -5.11
C ASN A 64 8.46 -24.20 -4.71
N PRO A 65 8.88 -23.75 -3.52
CA PRO A 65 8.70 -22.35 -3.12
C PRO A 65 9.53 -21.42 -4.03
N VAL A 66 9.01 -20.22 -4.28
CA VAL A 66 9.70 -19.13 -4.97
C VAL A 66 9.71 -17.92 -4.06
N GLY A 67 10.85 -17.23 -3.94
CA GLY A 67 10.97 -16.12 -2.99
C GLY A 67 11.23 -16.63 -1.58
N THR A 68 12.17 -17.57 -1.46
CA THR A 68 12.60 -18.14 -0.18
C THR A 68 14.06 -17.83 0.12
N ASN A 69 14.42 -17.79 1.40
CA ASN A 69 15.78 -17.66 1.86
C ASN A 69 16.66 -18.86 1.45
N GLU A 70 16.07 -19.98 1.06
CA GLU A 70 16.78 -21.13 0.47
C GLU A 70 17.30 -20.81 -0.95
N ASP A 71 16.68 -19.86 -1.65
CA ASP A 71 17.10 -19.46 -2.99
C ASP A 71 18.44 -18.72 -2.96
N SER A 72 19.24 -18.85 -4.02
CA SER A 72 20.49 -18.06 -4.19
C SER A 72 20.25 -16.69 -4.84
N GLU A 73 19.20 -16.58 -5.66
CA GLU A 73 18.72 -15.38 -6.35
C GLU A 73 17.19 -15.32 -6.22
N GLY A 74 16.60 -14.14 -6.22
CA GLY A 74 15.16 -13.96 -6.02
C GLY A 74 14.69 -14.39 -4.64
N LYS A 75 15.50 -14.19 -3.59
CA LYS A 75 15.18 -14.60 -2.21
C LYS A 75 13.92 -13.94 -1.66
N ILE A 76 13.75 -12.65 -1.95
CA ILE A 76 12.61 -11.85 -1.47
C ILE A 76 12.06 -11.05 -2.64
N TYR A 77 10.73 -10.90 -2.64
CA TYR A 77 9.96 -10.16 -3.63
C TYR A 77 9.10 -9.11 -2.95
N ILE A 78 8.92 -7.94 -3.54
CA ILE A 78 8.21 -6.82 -2.92
C ILE A 78 6.69 -7.02 -2.86
N GLU A 79 6.08 -7.67 -3.87
CA GLU A 79 4.62 -7.64 -4.05
C GLU A 79 3.85 -8.27 -2.89
N PRO A 80 4.23 -9.47 -2.40
CA PRO A 80 3.55 -10.08 -1.25
C PRO A 80 3.70 -9.26 0.02
N GLN A 81 4.82 -8.56 0.20
CA GLN A 81 5.11 -7.86 1.46
C GLN A 81 4.18 -6.66 1.64
N GLY A 82 3.99 -5.88 0.58
CA GLY A 82 3.00 -4.79 0.59
C GLY A 82 1.58 -5.33 0.67
N MET A 83 1.23 -6.25 -0.23
CA MET A 83 -0.16 -6.67 -0.41
C MET A 83 -0.70 -7.50 0.77
N CYS A 84 0.12 -8.34 1.41
CA CYS A 84 -0.32 -9.12 2.58
C CYS A 84 -0.52 -8.20 3.79
N VAL A 85 0.40 -7.25 4.02
CA VAL A 85 0.29 -6.31 5.15
C VAL A 85 -0.85 -5.33 4.95
N MET A 86 -1.08 -4.83 3.73
CA MET A 86 -2.28 -4.05 3.40
C MET A 86 -3.58 -4.82 3.73
N ALA A 87 -3.58 -6.14 3.54
CA ALA A 87 -4.69 -7.02 3.91
C ALA A 87 -4.77 -7.35 5.41
N GLY A 88 -3.92 -6.74 6.24
CA GLY A 88 -3.82 -6.96 7.68
C GLY A 88 -3.19 -8.30 8.08
N ILE A 89 -2.59 -9.03 7.14
CA ILE A 89 -1.98 -10.33 7.43
C ILE A 89 -0.66 -10.11 8.19
N GLY A 90 -0.53 -10.75 9.35
CA GLY A 90 0.68 -10.71 10.17
C GLY A 90 0.85 -9.45 11.03
N VAL A 91 -0.18 -8.60 11.11
CA VAL A 91 -0.14 -7.38 11.95
C VAL A 91 -0.14 -7.75 13.43
N ASP A 92 -0.98 -8.71 13.82
CA ASP A 92 -1.21 -9.06 15.23
C ASP A 92 -0.11 -9.97 15.85
N ASP A 93 0.74 -10.57 15.01
CA ASP A 93 1.79 -11.52 15.43
C ASP A 93 3.22 -11.05 15.10
N GLY A 94 3.37 -9.82 14.61
CA GLY A 94 4.65 -9.20 14.28
C GLY A 94 5.27 -9.62 12.94
N LYS A 95 4.67 -10.57 12.19
CA LYS A 95 5.20 -10.99 10.88
C LYS A 95 5.18 -9.86 9.85
N ALA A 96 4.16 -9.00 9.88
CA ALA A 96 4.05 -7.83 9.00
C ALA A 96 5.24 -6.88 9.19
N ALA A 97 5.55 -6.53 10.45
CA ALA A 97 6.70 -5.69 10.76
C ALA A 97 8.02 -6.34 10.32
N LYS A 98 8.16 -7.66 10.54
CA LYS A 98 9.36 -8.40 10.12
C LYS A 98 9.54 -8.45 8.60
N ALA A 99 8.46 -8.63 7.85
CA ALA A 99 8.47 -8.62 6.39
C ALA A 99 8.83 -7.24 5.82
N LEU A 100 8.29 -6.17 6.41
CA LEU A 100 8.60 -4.80 5.99
C LEU A 100 10.03 -4.39 6.34
N GLU A 101 10.57 -4.83 7.48
CA GLU A 101 11.99 -4.62 7.79
C GLU A 101 12.88 -5.35 6.78
N SER A 102 12.58 -6.62 6.47
CA SER A 102 13.32 -7.37 5.44
C SER A 102 13.23 -6.69 4.06
N THR A 103 12.07 -6.15 3.70
CA THR A 103 11.87 -5.37 2.46
C THR A 103 12.75 -4.11 2.44
N LYS A 104 12.82 -3.40 3.56
CA LYS A 104 13.66 -2.22 3.70
C LYS A 104 15.15 -2.57 3.59
N GLU A 105 15.59 -3.60 4.30
CA GLU A 105 16.99 -4.02 4.33
C GLU A 105 17.48 -4.57 2.99
N LEU A 106 16.66 -5.36 2.30
CA LEU A 106 17.10 -6.15 1.15
C LEU A 106 16.70 -5.58 -0.21
N LEU A 107 15.59 -4.83 -0.29
CA LEU A 107 15.03 -4.36 -1.56
C LEU A 107 15.11 -2.84 -1.74
N THR A 108 15.24 -2.09 -0.64
CA THR A 108 15.07 -0.64 -0.67
C THR A 108 16.40 0.10 -0.79
N CYS A 109 16.45 1.05 -1.72
CA CYS A 109 17.58 1.95 -1.89
C CYS A 109 17.08 3.41 -2.01
N ARG A 110 17.98 4.35 -2.33
CA ARG A 110 17.62 5.76 -2.47
C ARG A 110 16.61 6.04 -3.59
N TRP A 111 16.57 5.19 -4.62
CA TRP A 111 15.75 5.36 -5.81
C TRP A 111 14.37 4.69 -5.69
N GLY A 112 14.12 3.94 -4.62
CA GLY A 112 12.90 3.17 -4.40
C GLY A 112 13.20 1.73 -3.96
N THR A 113 12.17 0.90 -3.97
CA THR A 113 12.20 -0.50 -3.58
C THR A 113 12.12 -1.40 -4.83
N ALA A 114 13.12 -2.26 -5.01
CA ALA A 114 13.23 -3.17 -6.14
C ALA A 114 12.18 -4.30 -6.08
N ILE A 115 11.84 -4.89 -7.24
CA ILE A 115 10.92 -6.05 -7.31
C ILE A 115 11.44 -7.22 -6.47
N LEU A 116 12.71 -7.58 -6.65
CA LEU A 116 13.32 -8.73 -6.01
C LEU A 116 14.81 -8.52 -5.82
N ALA A 117 15.39 -9.26 -4.88
CA ALA A 117 16.83 -9.33 -4.70
C ALA A 117 17.25 -10.70 -4.13
N PRO A 118 18.45 -11.20 -4.50
CA PRO A 118 19.28 -10.73 -5.61
C PRO A 118 18.61 -10.93 -6.98
N ALA A 119 18.90 -10.10 -7.98
CA ALA A 119 18.40 -10.30 -9.33
C ALA A 119 18.97 -11.57 -9.99
N TYR A 120 18.16 -12.23 -10.82
CA TYR A 120 18.57 -13.44 -11.54
C TYR A 120 19.68 -13.12 -12.55
N SER A 121 20.79 -13.87 -12.50
CA SER A 121 21.91 -13.73 -13.44
C SER A 121 21.83 -14.65 -14.66
N THR A 122 21.01 -15.70 -14.57
CA THR A 122 20.79 -16.66 -15.66
C THR A 122 19.30 -16.89 -15.86
N TYR A 123 18.91 -17.24 -17.08
CA TYR A 123 17.53 -17.59 -17.40
C TYR A 123 17.03 -18.76 -16.55
N ARG A 124 15.85 -18.61 -15.97
CA ARG A 124 15.08 -19.56 -15.17
C ARG A 124 13.85 -19.96 -15.97
N ILE A 125 13.93 -21.12 -16.63
CA ILE A 125 12.88 -21.59 -17.55
C ILE A 125 11.53 -21.75 -16.84
N GLU A 126 11.56 -22.17 -15.58
CA GLU A 126 10.43 -22.36 -14.69
C GLU A 126 9.77 -21.04 -14.24
N LEU A 127 10.47 -19.91 -14.35
CA LEU A 127 9.96 -18.58 -13.97
C LEU A 127 9.66 -17.67 -15.18
N GLY A 128 10.05 -18.08 -16.38
CA GLY A 128 9.76 -17.35 -17.62
C GLY A 128 10.45 -15.98 -17.69
N GLU A 129 9.70 -14.99 -18.20
CA GLU A 129 10.24 -13.68 -18.63
C GLU A 129 10.99 -12.91 -17.54
N ILE A 130 10.65 -13.10 -16.26
CA ILE A 130 11.27 -12.35 -15.15
C ILE A 130 12.79 -12.50 -15.11
N SER A 131 13.33 -13.63 -15.55
CA SER A 131 14.77 -13.90 -15.57
C SER A 131 15.44 -13.60 -16.92
N SER A 132 14.67 -13.14 -17.91
CA SER A 132 15.19 -12.77 -19.23
C SER A 132 15.74 -11.34 -19.27
N TYR A 133 15.27 -10.47 -18.38
CA TYR A 133 15.81 -9.11 -18.25
C TYR A 133 17.20 -9.12 -17.60
N PRO A 134 18.14 -8.27 -18.05
CA PRO A 134 19.38 -8.04 -17.31
C PRO A 134 19.09 -7.52 -15.89
N ARG A 135 20.01 -7.84 -14.96
CA ARG A 135 19.87 -7.49 -13.54
C ARG A 135 19.63 -5.99 -13.34
N GLY A 136 18.70 -5.66 -12.46
CA GLY A 136 18.35 -4.29 -12.10
C GLY A 136 17.41 -3.58 -13.07
N TYR A 137 16.90 -4.25 -14.10
CA TYR A 137 15.93 -3.67 -15.02
C TYR A 137 14.59 -4.38 -14.96
N LYS A 138 13.53 -3.61 -15.17
CA LYS A 138 12.18 -4.16 -15.37
C LYS A 138 11.82 -5.08 -14.20
N GLU A 139 11.27 -6.26 -14.45
CA GLU A 139 10.83 -7.16 -13.39
C GLU A 139 11.98 -7.93 -12.69
N ASN A 140 13.22 -7.89 -13.24
CA ASN A 140 14.40 -8.55 -12.65
C ASN A 140 15.21 -7.60 -11.75
N GLY A 141 14.66 -7.23 -10.60
CA GLY A 141 15.33 -6.35 -9.64
C GLY A 141 15.35 -4.88 -10.02
N GLY A 142 14.57 -4.48 -11.05
CA GLY A 142 14.24 -3.08 -11.27
C GLY A 142 13.30 -2.55 -10.18
N ILE A 143 13.28 -1.23 -10.01
CA ILE A 143 12.32 -0.54 -9.14
C ILE A 143 11.07 -0.28 -9.96
N PHE A 144 10.05 -1.09 -9.74
CA PHE A 144 8.75 -0.92 -10.38
C PHE A 144 7.92 0.04 -9.53
N CYS A 145 7.83 1.30 -9.94
CA CYS A 145 7.24 2.35 -9.11
C CYS A 145 5.77 2.04 -8.74
N HIS A 146 5.07 1.22 -9.52
CA HIS A 146 3.69 0.81 -9.27
C HIS A 146 3.50 0.08 -7.93
N ASN A 147 4.44 -0.79 -7.53
CA ASN A 147 4.29 -1.61 -6.32
C ASN A 147 4.88 -0.94 -5.06
N ASN A 148 5.63 0.16 -5.23
CA ASN A 148 6.22 0.91 -4.12
C ASN A 148 5.15 1.54 -3.19
N PRO A 149 4.05 2.13 -3.70
CA PRO A 149 2.93 2.57 -2.88
C PRO A 149 2.37 1.48 -1.97
N TRP A 150 2.40 0.21 -2.36
CA TRP A 150 1.94 -0.87 -1.47
C TRP A 150 2.80 -1.01 -0.22
N ILE A 151 4.12 -0.77 -0.33
CA ILE A 151 5.03 -0.75 0.82
C ILE A 151 4.81 0.50 1.68
N SER A 152 4.53 1.66 1.06
CA SER A 152 4.17 2.88 1.80
C SER A 152 2.90 2.65 2.64
N ILE A 153 1.82 2.19 1.99
CA ILE A 153 0.54 1.92 2.65
C ILE A 153 0.70 0.83 3.73
N ALA A 154 1.49 -0.22 3.46
CA ALA A 154 1.75 -1.27 4.44
C ALA A 154 2.48 -0.75 5.68
N ASN A 155 3.46 0.16 5.52
CA ASN A 155 4.12 0.80 6.66
C ASN A 155 3.16 1.71 7.43
N ALA A 156 2.32 2.48 6.74
CA ALA A 156 1.26 3.27 7.37
C ALA A 156 0.32 2.39 8.20
N LYS A 157 -0.10 1.24 7.65
CA LYS A 157 -0.99 0.26 8.30
C LYS A 157 -0.46 -0.26 9.65
N ILE A 158 0.86 -0.32 9.83
CA ILE A 158 1.52 -0.73 11.09
C ILE A 158 2.10 0.45 11.88
N ASN A 159 1.68 1.68 11.57
CA ASN A 159 2.13 2.93 12.21
C ASN A 159 3.63 3.23 12.06
N ASN A 160 4.31 2.67 11.05
CA ASN A 160 5.67 3.04 10.68
C ASN A 160 5.65 4.27 9.75
N ASN A 161 5.15 5.38 10.28
CA ASN A 161 4.86 6.62 9.53
C ASN A 161 6.11 7.20 8.84
N ASP A 162 7.27 7.10 9.48
CA ASP A 162 8.54 7.57 8.94
C ASP A 162 8.93 6.81 7.68
N GLU A 163 8.82 5.48 7.70
CA GLU A 163 9.18 4.67 6.53
C GLU A 163 8.12 4.79 5.43
N ALA A 164 6.83 4.86 5.78
CA ALA A 164 5.76 5.09 4.81
C ALA A 164 6.05 6.33 3.94
N PHE A 165 6.32 7.46 4.59
CA PHE A 165 6.62 8.69 3.87
C PHE A 165 7.98 8.66 3.15
N LYS A 166 8.99 7.96 3.69
CA LYS A 166 10.27 7.75 2.98
C LYS A 166 10.09 6.96 1.70
N VAL A 167 9.28 5.91 1.69
CA VAL A 167 8.98 5.12 0.49
C VAL A 167 8.32 6.00 -0.57
N TYR A 168 7.30 6.78 -0.20
CA TYR A 168 6.66 7.75 -1.10
C TYR A 168 7.67 8.72 -1.73
N LYS A 169 8.54 9.33 -0.92
CA LYS A 169 9.52 10.32 -1.42
C LYS A 169 10.53 9.74 -2.40
N ARG A 170 10.89 8.46 -2.30
CA ARG A 170 11.93 7.85 -3.15
C ARG A 170 11.54 7.82 -4.63
N THR A 171 10.25 7.80 -4.96
CA THR A 171 9.75 7.71 -6.34
C THR A 171 8.88 8.91 -6.75
N CYS A 172 8.59 9.83 -5.82
CA CYS A 172 7.79 11.03 -6.11
C CYS A 172 8.59 12.04 -6.96
N PRO A 173 8.07 12.48 -8.13
CA PRO A 173 8.80 13.36 -9.04
C PRO A 173 9.32 14.65 -8.41
N ALA A 174 8.52 15.29 -7.54
CA ALA A 174 8.92 16.51 -6.83
C ALA A 174 10.10 16.29 -5.86
N TYR A 175 10.32 15.06 -5.40
CA TYR A 175 11.45 14.70 -4.54
C TYR A 175 12.64 14.10 -5.32
N THR A 176 12.46 13.84 -6.62
CA THR A 176 13.53 13.33 -7.49
C THR A 176 13.99 14.37 -8.52
N GLU A 177 13.35 15.55 -8.59
CA GLU A 177 13.66 16.63 -9.52
C GLU A 177 15.16 17.04 -9.50
N GLU A 178 15.76 17.14 -8.31
CA GLU A 178 17.20 17.47 -8.16
C GLU A 178 18.14 16.43 -8.81
N TYR A 179 17.64 15.22 -9.10
CA TYR A 179 18.37 14.13 -9.74
C TYR A 179 17.99 13.92 -11.21
N SER A 180 17.39 14.91 -11.87
CA SER A 180 16.87 14.80 -13.25
C SER A 180 17.90 14.26 -14.26
N GLU A 181 19.18 14.63 -14.14
CA GLU A 181 20.27 14.11 -15.00
C GLU A 181 20.47 12.59 -14.87
N ILE A 182 20.20 12.03 -13.69
CA ILE A 182 20.22 10.59 -13.42
C ILE A 182 18.89 9.96 -13.81
N HIS A 183 17.76 10.58 -13.39
CA HIS A 183 16.42 10.02 -13.57
C HIS A 183 15.99 9.98 -15.03
N ARG A 184 16.41 10.95 -15.86
CA ARG A 184 16.21 11.01 -17.33
C ARG A 184 14.78 11.00 -17.85
N THR A 185 13.78 10.95 -16.98
CA THR A 185 12.37 11.18 -17.32
C THR A 185 11.91 12.51 -16.75
N GLU A 186 10.70 12.92 -17.13
CA GLU A 186 10.06 14.16 -16.72
C GLU A 186 9.99 14.30 -15.17
N PRO A 187 10.46 15.41 -14.57
CA PRO A 187 10.50 15.60 -13.11
C PRO A 187 9.15 15.96 -12.48
N TYR A 188 8.06 15.86 -13.23
CA TYR A 188 6.71 16.25 -12.81
C TYR A 188 5.67 15.14 -13.00
N VAL A 189 6.08 13.97 -13.52
CA VAL A 189 5.23 12.78 -13.61
C VAL A 189 5.99 11.52 -13.23
N TYR A 190 5.26 10.51 -12.75
CA TYR A 190 5.83 9.21 -12.46
C TYR A 190 6.28 8.48 -13.74
N CYS A 191 7.26 7.59 -13.59
CA CYS A 191 7.59 6.57 -14.59
C CYS A 191 7.25 5.17 -14.08
N GLN A 192 7.17 4.20 -14.99
CA GLN A 192 6.87 2.81 -14.60
C GLN A 192 8.04 2.19 -13.84
N MET A 193 9.26 2.40 -14.32
CA MET A 193 10.42 1.67 -13.86
C MET A 193 11.62 2.60 -13.72
N VAL A 194 12.30 2.47 -12.59
CA VAL A 194 13.62 3.05 -12.32
C VAL A 194 14.61 1.90 -12.22
N ALA A 195 15.77 2.03 -12.85
CA ALA A 195 16.81 1.00 -12.79
C ALA A 195 17.26 0.79 -11.33
N GLY A 196 17.24 -0.45 -10.87
CA GLY A 196 17.61 -0.86 -9.51
C GLY A 196 19.13 -0.88 -9.29
N LEU A 197 19.55 -1.23 -8.07
CA LEU A 197 20.95 -1.20 -7.66
C LEU A 197 21.88 -2.13 -8.45
N GLU A 198 21.33 -3.23 -8.98
CA GLU A 198 22.10 -4.22 -9.72
C GLU A 198 22.26 -3.88 -11.21
N ALA A 199 21.65 -2.77 -11.67
CA ALA A 199 21.84 -2.27 -13.02
C ALA A 199 23.17 -1.49 -13.13
N PRO A 200 23.78 -1.40 -14.32
CA PRO A 200 24.90 -0.49 -14.56
C PRO A 200 24.49 1.00 -14.50
N THR A 201 23.19 1.31 -14.52
CA THR A 201 22.67 2.68 -14.45
C THR A 201 21.61 2.90 -13.35
N PRO A 202 21.91 2.64 -12.07
CA PRO A 202 20.92 2.78 -10.99
C PRO A 202 20.34 4.19 -10.92
N GLY A 203 19.01 4.28 -10.83
CA GLY A 203 18.29 5.56 -10.78
C GLY A 203 17.76 6.05 -12.12
N GLU A 204 18.17 5.48 -13.25
CA GLU A 204 17.60 5.85 -14.56
C GLU A 204 16.15 5.37 -14.72
N GLY A 205 15.22 6.31 -14.90
CA GLY A 205 13.82 6.08 -15.22
C GLY A 205 13.58 5.68 -16.67
N LYS A 206 12.55 4.87 -16.90
CA LYS A 206 12.04 4.46 -18.23
C LYS A 206 10.52 4.33 -18.19
N ASN A 207 9.89 4.41 -19.37
CA ASN A 207 8.44 4.29 -19.55
C ASN A 207 7.67 5.31 -18.69
N SER A 208 7.91 6.61 -18.92
CA SER A 208 7.23 7.70 -18.22
C SER A 208 5.75 7.80 -18.60
N TRP A 209 4.99 8.57 -17.80
CA TRP A 209 3.56 8.85 -17.97
C TRP A 209 2.60 7.69 -17.78
N LEU A 210 2.62 6.71 -18.69
CA LEU A 210 1.56 5.72 -18.82
C LEU A 210 1.79 4.54 -17.89
N THR A 211 1.52 4.77 -16.60
CA THR A 211 1.74 3.79 -15.54
C THR A 211 0.70 3.90 -14.44
N GLY A 212 0.29 2.76 -13.88
CA GLY A 212 -0.56 2.70 -12.70
C GLY A 212 0.07 3.30 -11.44
N THR A 213 1.37 3.62 -11.47
CA THR A 213 2.07 4.33 -10.39
C THR A 213 1.36 5.62 -10.00
N ALA A 214 0.85 6.38 -10.97
CA ALA A 214 0.14 7.63 -10.68
C ALA A 214 -1.11 7.38 -9.82
N ALA A 215 -1.92 6.38 -10.18
CA ALA A 215 -3.14 6.04 -9.44
C ALA A 215 -2.83 5.49 -8.04
N TRP A 216 -1.91 4.53 -7.94
CA TRP A 216 -1.54 3.95 -6.65
C TRP A 216 -0.88 4.95 -5.72
N THR A 217 -0.05 5.85 -6.24
CA THR A 217 0.58 6.89 -5.41
C THR A 217 -0.44 7.94 -4.99
N PHE A 218 -1.46 8.23 -5.80
CA PHE A 218 -2.56 9.09 -5.39
C PHE A 218 -3.39 8.44 -4.27
N VAL A 219 -3.68 7.13 -4.38
CA VAL A 219 -4.32 6.36 -3.30
C VAL A 219 -3.49 6.41 -2.01
N ASP A 220 -2.19 6.15 -2.11
CA ASP A 220 -1.26 6.22 -0.98
C ASP A 220 -1.24 7.60 -0.32
N VAL A 221 -0.96 8.66 -1.08
CA VAL A 221 -0.83 10.00 -0.50
C VAL A 221 -2.15 10.55 0.04
N SER A 222 -3.26 10.37 -0.68
CA SER A 222 -4.54 10.97 -0.30
C SER A 222 -5.26 10.18 0.80
N LEU A 223 -5.29 8.85 0.69
CA LEU A 223 -6.07 8.01 1.59
C LEU A 223 -5.23 7.54 2.78
N HIS A 224 -3.93 7.30 2.62
CA HIS A 224 -3.12 6.68 3.67
C HIS A 224 -2.16 7.65 4.35
N LEU A 225 -1.35 8.40 3.61
CA LEU A 225 -0.42 9.36 4.22
C LEU A 225 -1.17 10.57 4.80
N LEU A 226 -1.97 11.27 3.99
CA LEU A 226 -2.85 12.33 4.48
C LEU A 226 -4.04 11.77 5.28
N GLY A 227 -4.39 10.50 5.07
CA GLY A 227 -5.30 9.79 5.95
C GLY A 227 -6.79 10.01 5.70
N VAL A 228 -7.19 10.59 4.57
CA VAL A 228 -8.60 10.96 4.31
C VAL A 228 -9.31 9.83 3.56
N GLN A 229 -9.92 8.91 4.30
CA GLN A 229 -10.45 7.63 3.81
C GLN A 229 -11.99 7.63 3.80
N PRO A 230 -12.64 7.62 2.63
CA PRO A 230 -14.07 7.37 2.56
C PRO A 230 -14.41 5.97 3.09
N THR A 231 -15.38 5.88 3.98
CA THR A 231 -15.98 4.61 4.44
C THR A 231 -17.47 4.58 4.10
N PHE A 232 -18.16 3.49 4.43
CA PHE A 232 -19.62 3.44 4.28
C PHE A 232 -20.32 4.40 5.26
N ASP A 233 -19.85 4.43 6.50
CA ASP A 233 -20.43 5.18 7.62
C ASP A 233 -20.03 6.67 7.67
N GLY A 234 -18.92 7.05 7.05
CA GLY A 234 -18.38 8.40 7.17
C GLY A 234 -17.07 8.63 6.44
N LEU A 235 -16.38 9.69 6.81
CA LEU A 235 -15.06 10.04 6.32
C LEU A 235 -14.04 9.81 7.45
N LYS A 236 -13.24 8.76 7.36
CA LYS A 236 -12.18 8.48 8.32
C LYS A 236 -10.99 9.41 8.09
N ILE A 237 -10.46 10.02 9.15
CA ILE A 237 -9.29 10.89 9.15
C ILE A 237 -8.20 10.26 10.03
N GLU A 238 -7.17 9.68 9.41
CA GLU A 238 -6.08 8.98 10.09
C GLU A 238 -4.75 9.20 9.34
N PRO A 239 -4.06 10.33 9.59
CA PRO A 239 -2.83 10.69 8.88
C PRO A 239 -1.63 9.86 9.36
N HIS A 240 -0.84 9.36 8.40
CA HIS A 240 0.39 8.59 8.62
C HIS A 240 1.60 9.33 8.05
N LEU A 241 2.01 10.38 8.73
CA LEU A 241 3.13 11.24 8.32
C LEU A 241 4.19 11.36 9.44
N PRO A 242 5.46 11.65 9.10
CA PRO A 242 6.52 11.84 10.07
C PRO A 242 6.18 12.89 11.13
N PRO A 243 6.72 12.77 12.36
CA PRO A 243 6.44 13.73 13.44
C PRO A 243 6.75 15.19 13.08
N ASN A 244 7.70 15.42 12.18
CA ASN A 244 8.17 16.73 11.77
C ASN A 244 7.52 17.28 10.49
N PHE A 245 6.46 16.65 9.97
CA PHE A 245 5.79 17.12 8.75
C PHE A 245 5.08 18.48 8.95
N GLY A 246 4.62 18.77 10.17
CA GLY A 246 3.88 19.98 10.52
C GLY A 246 2.37 19.77 10.57
N GLU A 247 1.64 20.89 10.59
CA GLU A 247 0.18 20.96 10.56
C GLU A 247 -0.35 20.70 9.13
N LEU A 248 -1.55 20.15 9.03
CA LEU A 248 -2.21 19.91 7.74
C LEU A 248 -3.49 20.74 7.64
N HIS A 249 -3.72 21.30 6.47
CA HIS A 249 -5.00 21.86 6.07
C HIS A 249 -5.45 21.14 4.79
N ILE A 250 -6.58 20.45 4.85
CA ILE A 250 -7.07 19.62 3.74
C ILE A 250 -8.51 20.00 3.43
N GLU A 251 -8.77 20.36 2.17
CA GLU A 251 -10.12 20.53 1.65
C GLU A 251 -10.53 19.28 0.85
N ARG A 252 -11.64 18.65 1.26
CA ARG A 252 -12.17 17.46 0.58
C ARG A 252 -13.65 17.61 0.31
N THR A 253 -14.04 17.63 -0.97
CA THR A 253 -15.46 17.44 -1.33
C THR A 253 -15.81 15.96 -1.36
N TRP A 254 -16.79 15.56 -0.56
CA TRP A 254 -17.28 14.19 -0.50
C TRP A 254 -18.81 14.18 -0.29
N ARG A 255 -19.52 13.36 -1.08
CA ARG A 255 -20.99 13.26 -1.07
C ARG A 255 -21.73 14.62 -1.16
N GLY A 256 -21.15 15.58 -1.88
CA GLY A 256 -21.73 16.92 -2.09
C GLY A 256 -21.40 17.97 -1.01
N THR A 257 -20.68 17.59 0.04
CA THR A 257 -20.27 18.50 1.14
C THR A 257 -18.78 18.76 1.09
N ARG A 258 -18.35 19.98 1.36
CA ARG A 258 -16.94 20.37 1.52
C ARG A 258 -16.51 20.14 2.97
N TYR A 259 -15.49 19.32 3.18
CA TYR A 259 -14.88 19.09 4.49
C TYR A 259 -13.59 19.89 4.56
N ILE A 260 -13.49 20.78 5.55
CA ILE A 260 -12.28 21.53 5.88
C ILE A 260 -11.63 20.82 7.06
N ILE A 261 -10.50 20.16 6.85
CA ILE A 261 -9.86 19.28 7.83
C ILE A 261 -8.53 19.90 8.24
N ASP A 262 -8.47 20.37 9.48
CA ASP A 262 -7.26 20.88 10.12
C ASP A 262 -6.69 19.81 11.06
N VAL A 263 -5.44 19.43 10.82
CA VAL A 263 -4.71 18.46 11.65
C VAL A 263 -3.57 19.16 12.36
N THR A 264 -3.58 19.12 13.68
CA THR A 264 -2.53 19.67 14.54
C THR A 264 -1.87 18.56 15.35
N ARG A 265 -0.59 18.74 15.68
CA ARG A 265 0.20 17.75 16.42
C ARG A 265 0.43 18.22 17.84
N THR A 266 -0.32 17.68 18.79
CA THR A 266 -0.24 18.02 20.22
C THR A 266 0.23 16.85 21.07
N GLY A 267 0.26 15.63 20.53
CA GLY A 267 0.54 14.38 21.24
C GLY A 267 -0.68 13.77 21.94
N GLU A 268 -1.85 14.40 21.83
CA GLU A 268 -3.13 13.88 22.31
C GLU A 268 -4.11 13.73 21.15
N GLN A 269 -4.71 12.55 21.00
CA GLN A 269 -5.65 12.30 19.93
C GLN A 269 -7.07 12.79 20.29
N SER A 270 -7.58 13.75 19.54
CA SER A 270 -8.98 14.21 19.67
C SER A 270 -9.55 14.64 18.32
N LEU A 271 -10.85 14.39 18.11
CA LEU A 271 -11.56 14.76 16.88
C LEU A 271 -12.77 15.61 17.24
N THR A 272 -12.92 16.73 16.56
CA THR A 272 -14.13 17.56 16.61
C THR A 272 -14.69 17.80 15.23
N VAL A 273 -16.02 17.88 15.14
CA VAL A 273 -16.78 18.18 13.92
C VAL A 273 -17.70 19.33 14.25
N ASP A 274 -17.52 20.47 13.58
CA ASP A 274 -18.18 21.75 13.86
C ASP A 274 -18.12 22.13 15.36
N GLY A 275 -16.96 21.89 15.98
CA GLY A 275 -16.69 22.14 17.39
C GLY A 275 -17.28 21.12 18.37
N GLN A 276 -17.99 20.09 17.89
CA GLN A 276 -18.52 19.02 18.75
C GLN A 276 -17.57 17.83 18.78
N PRO A 277 -17.27 17.25 19.95
CA PRO A 277 -16.39 16.09 20.06
C PRO A 277 -17.01 14.84 19.42
N VAL A 278 -16.21 14.09 18.66
CA VAL A 278 -16.57 12.82 18.05
C VAL A 278 -15.61 11.73 18.52
N SER A 279 -16.12 10.55 18.85
CA SER A 279 -15.30 9.42 19.25
C SER A 279 -14.64 8.75 18.03
N GLY A 280 -13.39 8.30 18.23
CA GLY A 280 -12.62 7.66 17.16
C GLY A 280 -12.15 8.64 16.09
N THR A 281 -12.06 8.17 14.86
CA THR A 281 -11.46 8.90 13.72
C THR A 281 -12.42 9.09 12.55
N VAL A 282 -13.69 8.70 12.69
CA VAL A 282 -14.66 8.73 11.59
C VAL A 282 -15.58 9.94 11.76
N VAL A 283 -15.47 10.88 10.82
CA VAL A 283 -16.40 12.00 10.70
C VAL A 283 -17.72 11.46 10.14
N PRO A 284 -18.85 11.63 10.84
CA PRO A 284 -20.14 11.16 10.36
C PRO A 284 -20.53 11.78 9.01
N THR A 285 -21.34 11.06 8.23
CA THR A 285 -21.89 11.63 6.98
C THR A 285 -22.71 12.87 7.30
N ALA A 286 -22.39 13.99 6.64
CA ALA A 286 -23.13 15.23 6.79
C ALA A 286 -24.60 15.08 6.37
N ALA A 287 -25.49 15.83 7.02
CA ALA A 287 -26.90 15.85 6.64
C ALA A 287 -27.08 16.39 5.22
N THR A 288 -28.07 15.88 4.49
CA THR A 288 -28.40 16.35 3.13
C THR A 288 -28.58 17.86 3.10
N GLY A 289 -27.89 18.54 2.18
CA GLY A 289 -27.93 20.00 2.05
C GLY A 289 -26.87 20.74 2.87
N THR A 290 -26.04 20.03 3.64
CA THR A 290 -24.86 20.64 4.29
C THR A 290 -23.81 20.99 3.24
N GLU A 291 -23.48 22.28 3.12
CA GLU A 291 -22.47 22.76 2.17
C GLU A 291 -21.05 22.52 2.68
N GLU A 292 -20.81 22.73 3.98
CA GLU A 292 -19.49 22.71 4.60
C GLU A 292 -19.51 22.06 6.00
N VAL A 293 -18.42 21.36 6.33
CA VAL A 293 -18.15 20.78 7.66
C VAL A 293 -16.70 21.10 8.05
N HIS A 294 -16.49 21.61 9.26
CA HIS A 294 -15.16 21.82 9.82
C HIS A 294 -14.75 20.64 10.70
N VAL A 295 -13.58 20.10 10.45
CA VAL A 295 -13.01 18.97 11.17
C VAL A 295 -11.68 19.41 11.78
N ALA A 296 -11.57 19.35 13.09
CA ALA A 296 -10.31 19.57 13.79
C ALA A 296 -9.85 18.26 14.43
N LEU A 297 -8.69 17.77 13.99
CA LEU A 297 -8.03 16.59 14.52
C LEU A 297 -6.73 17.02 15.23
N THR A 298 -6.57 16.62 16.49
CA THR A 298 -5.27 16.65 17.17
C THR A 298 -4.70 15.23 17.18
N ILE A 299 -3.38 15.08 17.00
CA ILE A 299 -2.64 13.81 17.09
C ILE A 299 -1.31 13.98 17.82
#